data_AF-A0A453P6R0-F1
#
_entry.id   AF-A0A453P6R0-F1
#
_cell.length_a   1.000
_cell.length_b   1.000
_cell.length_c   1.000
_cell.angle_alpha   90.00
_cell.angle_beta   90.00
_cell.angle_gamma   90.00
#
_symmetry.space_group_name_H-M   'P 1'
#
loop_
_entity.id
_entity.type
_entity.pdbx_description
1 polymer ?
#
loop_
_entity_poly.entity_id
_entity_poly.type
_entity_poly.pdbx_seq_one_letter_code
_entity_poly.pdbx_strand_id
1 'polypeptide(L)'
;MTYVGAGMICPHIVNISTLLGAIISWGIMWPLISKHKGDWYPAKAPESSMKSLYGYKAFICIALIMGDGMYHFIKIVGITAVSMYRQFSRKQVDNKAKNVDDTLSLEEFQRQEIFKRGHIPSWMAYTGYALFSVLAVVTIPVMFKQVKWYYVVIAYVVAPMLGFANSYGTGLTDINMGYNYGKIALFVFAGWAGKDNGVIAGLVAGTLVKQLVLISADLMQDFKTGYLTQTSPKSMMIAQVIGTAMGCIISPLTFMLFYKAFDIGNPDGTWKAPYALIYRNMAILGVEGFSVLPKYCIAISGGFFAFAAIFSIARDVMPHKYAKYVPLPMAMAVPFLVGGSFAIDMCLGSLIVFAWTKINKKEAGFMVPAVASALICGDGIWTFPASILALAKIKPPICMKFLPAA
;
A
#
# COMPACT_ATOMS: atom_id res chain seq x y z
N MET A 1 -21.26 -2.21 3.15
CA MET A 1 -21.00 -3.18 4.25
C MET A 1 -19.53 -3.59 4.33
N THR A 2 -18.77 -3.43 3.25
CA THR A 2 -17.33 -3.74 3.17
C THR A 2 -16.51 -3.15 4.31
N TYR A 3 -16.69 -1.87 4.64
CA TYR A 3 -15.88 -1.20 5.68
C TYR A 3 -16.15 -1.73 7.10
N VAL A 4 -17.38 -2.18 7.38
CA VAL A 4 -17.71 -2.84 8.65
C VAL A 4 -16.98 -4.19 8.72
N GLY A 5 -17.03 -4.99 7.66
CA GLY A 5 -16.28 -6.25 7.59
C GLY A 5 -14.77 -6.05 7.71
N ALA A 6 -14.21 -5.03 7.04
CA ALA A 6 -12.80 -4.66 7.19
C ALA A 6 -12.46 -4.27 8.64
N GLY A 7 -13.34 -3.51 9.30
CA GLY A 7 -13.20 -3.14 10.72
C GLY A 7 -13.28 -4.31 11.70
N MET A 8 -13.90 -5.44 11.32
CA MET A 8 -13.93 -6.67 12.11
C MET A 8 -12.61 -7.45 12.01
N ILE A 9 -11.92 -7.42 10.87
CA ILE A 9 -10.65 -8.13 10.64
C ILE A 9 -9.46 -7.29 11.09
N CYS A 10 -9.49 -5.99 10.83
CA CYS A 10 -8.39 -5.10 11.15
C CYS A 10 -8.18 -5.02 12.68
N PRO A 11 -6.92 -4.99 13.15
CA PRO A 11 -6.62 -4.78 14.56
C PRO A 11 -7.28 -3.50 15.09
N HIS A 12 -7.78 -3.52 16.33
CA HIS A 12 -8.48 -2.38 16.93
C HIS A 12 -7.65 -1.08 16.88
N ILE A 13 -6.32 -1.17 17.00
CA ILE A 13 -5.43 -0.01 16.90
C ILE A 13 -5.50 0.67 15.52
N VAL A 14 -5.67 -0.09 14.44
CA VAL A 14 -5.82 0.46 13.08
C VAL A 14 -7.12 1.25 12.99
N ASN A 15 -8.22 0.69 13.49
CA ASN A 15 -9.54 1.33 13.41
C ASN A 15 -9.60 2.58 14.29
N ILE A 16 -9.07 2.52 15.52
CA ILE A 16 -8.98 3.68 16.41
C ILE A 16 -8.07 4.77 15.82
N SER A 17 -6.94 4.39 15.22
CA SER A 17 -6.06 5.35 14.53
C SER A 17 -6.77 5.99 13.33
N THR A 18 -7.54 5.21 12.58
CA THR A 18 -8.36 5.70 11.47
C THR A 18 -9.43 6.66 11.96
N LEU A 19 -10.11 6.35 13.07
CA LEU A 19 -11.09 7.27 13.68
C LEU A 19 -10.45 8.56 14.18
N LEU A 20 -9.30 8.46 14.85
CA LEU A 20 -8.55 9.62 15.32
C LEU A 20 -8.11 10.50 14.15
N GLY A 21 -7.66 9.90 13.05
CA GLY A 21 -7.40 10.60 11.79
C GLY A 21 -8.63 11.30 11.22
N ALA A 22 -9.81 10.67 11.29
CA ALA A 22 -11.07 11.26 10.85
C ALA A 22 -11.49 12.47 11.71
N ILE A 23 -11.38 12.37 13.03
CA ILE A 23 -11.68 13.44 13.98
C ILE A 23 -10.74 14.63 13.75
N ILE A 24 -9.44 14.38 13.66
CA ILE A 24 -8.46 15.45 13.41
C ILE A 24 -8.70 16.12 12.06
N SER A 25 -8.86 15.32 10.99
CA SER A 25 -9.02 15.89 9.65
C SER A 25 -10.36 16.59 9.43
N TRP A 26 -11.47 15.86 9.54
CA TRP A 26 -12.81 16.37 9.21
C TRP A 26 -13.48 17.10 10.38
N GLY A 27 -13.18 16.72 11.62
CA GLY A 27 -13.76 17.35 12.81
C GLY A 27 -13.10 18.68 13.17
N ILE A 28 -11.78 18.79 13.00
CA ILE A 28 -11.00 19.94 13.49
C ILE A 28 -10.36 20.72 12.34
N MET A 29 -9.51 20.07 11.55
CA MET A 29 -8.63 20.77 10.61
C MET A 29 -9.36 21.39 9.42
N TRP A 30 -10.21 20.64 8.71
CA TRP A 30 -10.88 21.18 7.53
C TRP A 30 -11.83 22.33 7.86
N PRO A 31 -12.64 22.29 8.94
CA PRO A 31 -13.42 23.44 9.38
C PRO A 31 -12.56 24.67 9.67
N LEU A 32 -11.45 24.50 10.41
CA LEU A 32 -10.55 25.61 10.77
C LEU A 32 -9.84 26.22 9.55
N ILE A 33 -9.30 25.39 8.65
CA ILE A 33 -8.63 25.87 7.44
C ILE A 33 -9.66 26.51 6.48
N SER A 34 -10.90 26.02 6.45
CA SER A 34 -11.95 26.63 5.62
C SER A 34 -12.27 28.08 6.01
N LYS A 35 -12.16 28.43 7.31
CA LYS A 35 -12.40 29.79 7.81
C LYS A 35 -11.35 30.81 7.35
N HIS A 36 -10.16 30.36 6.94
CA HIS A 36 -9.07 31.21 6.44
C HIS A 36 -9.02 31.29 4.90
N LYS A 37 -10.15 31.05 4.23
CA LYS A 37 -10.28 31.22 2.77
C LYS A 37 -10.05 32.69 2.39
N GLY A 38 -9.11 32.94 1.48
CA GLY A 38 -8.70 34.29 1.07
C GLY A 38 -7.29 34.67 1.55
N ASP A 39 -6.91 34.25 2.77
CA ASP A 39 -5.60 34.55 3.36
C ASP A 39 -4.60 33.40 3.21
N TRP A 40 -5.03 32.17 3.49
CA TRP A 40 -4.18 30.97 3.44
C TRP A 40 -4.14 30.35 2.04
N TYR A 41 -5.26 30.45 1.31
CA TYR A 41 -5.38 30.03 -0.08
C TYR A 41 -6.32 30.93 -0.87
N PRO A 42 -6.12 31.07 -2.21
CA PRO A 42 -6.87 32.03 -3.02
C PRO A 42 -8.37 31.71 -3.07
N ALA A 43 -9.21 32.71 -2.81
CA ALA A 43 -10.66 32.55 -2.78
C ALA A 43 -11.29 32.15 -4.14
N LYS A 44 -10.61 32.49 -5.25
CA LYS A 44 -11.04 32.20 -6.63
C LYS A 44 -10.50 30.88 -7.20
N ALA A 45 -9.69 30.13 -6.44
CA ALA A 45 -9.19 28.84 -6.92
C ALA A 45 -10.32 27.79 -6.89
N PRO A 46 -10.50 26.98 -7.94
CA PRO A 46 -11.46 25.89 -7.91
C PRO A 46 -11.13 24.93 -6.76
N GLU A 47 -12.14 24.37 -6.10
CA GLU A 47 -11.94 23.51 -4.94
C GLU A 47 -11.11 22.26 -5.25
N SER A 48 -11.08 21.81 -6.52
CA SER A 48 -10.24 20.72 -7.02
C SER A 48 -8.77 21.10 -7.27
N SER A 49 -8.41 22.38 -7.21
CA SER A 49 -7.05 22.86 -7.51
C SER A 49 -6.09 22.64 -6.35
N MET A 50 -4.83 22.37 -6.66
CA MET A 50 -3.75 22.21 -5.66
C MET A 50 -3.47 23.47 -4.85
N LYS A 51 -3.89 24.63 -5.36
CA LYS A 51 -3.80 25.90 -4.64
C LYS A 51 -4.94 26.12 -3.64
N SER A 52 -5.93 25.23 -3.58
CA SER A 52 -7.12 25.35 -2.71
C SER A 52 -6.96 24.55 -1.40
N LEU A 53 -8.02 24.48 -0.60
CA LEU A 53 -8.15 23.58 0.56
C LEU A 53 -7.73 22.13 0.24
N TYR A 54 -7.97 21.67 -1.00
CA TYR A 54 -7.61 20.33 -1.45
C TYR A 54 -6.09 20.08 -1.41
N GLY A 55 -5.28 21.10 -1.69
CA GLY A 55 -3.82 21.04 -1.53
C GLY A 55 -3.41 20.65 -0.12
N TYR A 56 -4.04 21.25 0.91
CA TYR A 56 -3.79 20.86 2.31
C TYR A 56 -4.27 19.44 2.61
N LYS A 57 -5.43 19.02 2.10
CA LYS A 57 -5.95 17.65 2.29
C LYS A 57 -4.98 16.60 1.75
N ALA A 58 -4.54 16.79 0.51
CA ALA A 58 -3.62 15.87 -0.15
C ALA A 58 -2.22 15.91 0.49
N PHE A 59 -1.69 17.10 0.77
CA PHE A 59 -0.29 17.23 1.18
C PHE A 59 -0.04 16.79 2.62
N ILE A 60 -0.99 17.03 3.52
CA ILE A 60 -0.89 16.54 4.91
C ILE A 60 -1.02 15.02 4.95
N CYS A 61 -1.89 14.44 4.12
CA CYS A 61 -1.97 12.99 3.93
C CYS A 61 -0.64 12.41 3.40
N ILE A 62 -0.08 13.02 2.34
CA ILE A 62 1.22 12.61 1.78
C ILE A 62 2.32 12.70 2.84
N ALA A 63 2.35 13.76 3.64
CA ALA A 63 3.34 13.96 4.69
C ALA A 63 3.25 12.92 5.81
N LEU A 64 2.05 12.58 6.27
CA LEU A 64 1.84 11.49 7.24
C LEU A 64 2.32 10.15 6.69
N ILE A 65 1.92 9.82 5.45
CA ILE A 65 2.29 8.57 4.77
C ILE A 65 3.80 8.50 4.54
N MET A 66 4.43 9.61 4.15
CA MET A 66 5.86 9.67 3.88
C MET A 66 6.69 9.64 5.16
N GLY A 67 6.28 10.35 6.21
CA GLY A 67 6.99 10.35 7.49
C GLY A 67 7.04 8.95 8.11
N ASP A 68 5.90 8.25 8.13
CA ASP A 68 5.83 6.87 8.58
C ASP A 68 6.62 5.91 7.65
N GLY A 69 6.44 6.06 6.33
CA GLY A 69 7.11 5.22 5.34
C GLY A 69 8.63 5.37 5.34
N MET A 70 9.14 6.59 5.55
CA MET A 70 10.57 6.88 5.60
C MET A 70 11.23 6.26 6.83
N TYR A 71 10.57 6.36 8.00
CA TYR A 71 11.07 5.71 9.22
C TYR A 71 11.19 4.19 9.03
N HIS A 72 10.13 3.53 8.55
CA HIS A 72 10.14 2.08 8.32
C HIS A 72 11.17 1.68 7.26
N PHE A 73 11.31 2.47 6.20
CA PHE A 73 12.35 2.27 5.18
C PHE A 73 13.75 2.28 5.81
N ILE A 74 14.09 3.34 6.56
CA ILE A 74 15.41 3.47 7.20
C ILE A 74 15.65 2.33 8.21
N LYS A 75 14.65 2.03 9.05
CA LYS A 75 14.71 0.95 10.04
C LYS A 75 15.02 -0.39 9.37
N ILE A 76 14.28 -0.74 8.33
CA ILE A 76 14.38 -2.07 7.71
C ILE A 76 15.64 -2.20 6.87
N VAL A 77 16.06 -1.15 6.16
CA VAL A 77 17.35 -1.11 5.49
C VAL A 77 18.49 -1.23 6.51
N GLY A 78 18.40 -0.54 7.65
CA GLY A 78 19.37 -0.63 8.74
C GLY A 78 19.46 -2.04 9.35
N ILE A 79 18.33 -2.64 9.70
CA ILE A 79 18.26 -4.03 10.20
C ILE A 79 18.85 -4.99 9.18
N THR A 80 18.50 -4.82 7.91
CA THR A 80 19.02 -5.65 6.82
C THR A 80 20.53 -5.51 6.69
N ALA A 81 21.06 -4.29 6.65
CA ALA A 81 22.49 -4.03 6.54
C ALA A 81 23.28 -4.60 7.73
N VAL A 82 22.81 -4.38 8.96
CA VAL A 82 23.44 -4.91 10.18
C VAL A 82 23.39 -6.43 10.22
N SER A 83 22.26 -7.03 9.86
CA SER A 83 22.10 -8.48 9.84
C SER A 83 22.99 -9.13 8.77
N MET A 84 23.04 -8.54 7.57
CA MET A 84 23.95 -8.99 6.52
C MET A 84 25.41 -8.88 6.97
N TYR A 85 25.83 -7.75 7.54
CA TYR A 85 27.19 -7.58 8.05
C TYR A 85 27.54 -8.61 9.13
N ARG A 86 26.64 -8.82 10.10
CA ARG A 86 26.81 -9.85 11.14
C ARG A 86 26.90 -11.25 10.55
N GLN A 87 26.05 -11.58 9.58
CA GLN A 87 26.05 -12.90 8.93
C GLN A 87 27.34 -13.14 8.13
N PHE A 88 27.85 -12.13 7.45
CA PHE A 88 29.16 -12.19 6.77
C PHE A 88 30.32 -12.36 7.77
N SER A 89 30.29 -11.63 8.89
CA SER A 89 31.30 -11.74 9.95
C SER A 89 31.23 -13.09 10.70
N ARG A 90 30.01 -13.63 10.90
CA ARG A 90 29.77 -14.89 11.61
C ARG A 90 30.05 -16.13 10.75
N LYS A 91 29.93 -16.04 9.43
CA LYS A 91 30.47 -17.05 8.48
C LYS A 91 31.99 -17.26 8.63
N GLN A 92 32.70 -16.31 9.25
CA GLN A 92 34.12 -16.43 9.56
C GLN A 92 34.39 -17.13 10.91
N VAL A 93 33.38 -17.28 11.79
CA VAL A 93 33.50 -17.83 13.16
C VAL A 93 32.83 -19.20 13.30
N ASP A 94 31.76 -19.50 12.55
CA ASP A 94 30.93 -20.73 12.70
C ASP A 94 31.52 -22.01 12.08
N ASN A 95 32.80 -22.06 11.71
CA ASN A 95 33.47 -23.31 11.35
C ASN A 95 33.75 -24.24 12.55
N LYS A 96 33.32 -23.89 13.78
CA LYS A 96 33.76 -24.62 14.99
C LYS A 96 32.70 -25.03 16.01
N ALA A 97 31.40 -24.89 15.75
CA ALA A 97 30.42 -25.42 16.69
C ALA A 97 29.10 -25.79 16.00
N LYS A 98 28.97 -27.05 15.61
CA LYS A 98 27.68 -27.70 15.41
C LYS A 98 27.59 -28.87 16.36
N ASN A 99 26.80 -28.70 17.42
CA ASN A 99 26.06 -29.75 18.10
C ASN A 99 24.98 -29.03 18.90
N VAL A 100 23.72 -29.29 18.56
CA VAL A 100 22.53 -29.36 19.42
C VAL A 100 21.28 -29.41 18.51
N ASP A 101 20.44 -30.42 18.78
CA ASP A 101 19.05 -30.65 18.35
C ASP A 101 18.79 -31.54 17.11
N ASP A 102 19.07 -32.84 17.24
CA ASP A 102 18.95 -33.83 16.16
C ASP A 102 17.52 -34.04 15.62
N THR A 103 16.46 -33.85 16.42
CA THR A 103 15.06 -34.06 15.97
C THR A 103 14.50 -32.86 15.19
N LEU A 104 14.72 -31.63 15.68
CA LEU A 104 14.41 -30.41 14.93
C LEU A 104 15.27 -30.33 13.65
N SER A 105 16.51 -30.81 13.72
CA SER A 105 17.37 -30.88 12.54
C SER A 105 16.82 -31.84 11.49
N LEU A 106 16.27 -33.01 11.86
CA LEU A 106 15.85 -34.02 10.89
C LEU A 106 14.64 -33.55 10.06
N GLU A 107 13.63 -32.93 10.69
CA GLU A 107 12.51 -32.34 9.97
C GLU A 107 12.95 -31.17 9.08
N GLU A 108 13.86 -30.31 9.55
CA GLU A 108 14.44 -29.25 8.73
C GLU A 108 15.28 -29.80 7.58
N PHE A 109 16.04 -30.88 7.79
CA PHE A 109 16.80 -31.56 6.75
C PHE A 109 15.86 -32.13 5.67
N GLN A 110 14.77 -32.79 6.07
CA GLN A 110 13.76 -33.29 5.14
C GLN A 110 13.10 -32.16 4.34
N ARG A 111 12.69 -31.05 5.00
CA ARG A 111 12.13 -29.88 4.32
C ARG A 111 13.14 -29.25 3.35
N GLN A 112 14.40 -29.13 3.76
CA GLN A 112 15.48 -28.64 2.89
C GLN A 112 15.71 -29.56 1.69
N GLU A 113 15.68 -30.88 1.88
CA GLU A 113 15.88 -31.84 0.81
C GLU A 113 14.76 -31.77 -0.23
N ILE A 114 13.49 -31.74 0.21
CA ILE A 114 12.32 -31.58 -0.67
C ILE A 114 12.40 -30.26 -1.44
N PHE A 115 12.74 -29.17 -0.75
CA PHE A 115 12.87 -27.85 -1.38
C PHE A 115 14.02 -27.81 -2.40
N LYS A 116 15.18 -28.41 -2.08
CA LYS A 116 16.34 -28.50 -2.98
C LYS A 116 16.08 -29.40 -4.17
N ARG A 117 15.34 -30.49 -4.01
CA ARG A 117 14.95 -31.40 -5.10
C ARG A 117 14.06 -30.70 -6.14
N GLY A 118 13.28 -29.72 -5.69
CA GLY A 118 12.50 -28.82 -6.53
C GLY A 118 13.23 -27.57 -7.03
N HIS A 119 14.57 -27.51 -6.94
CA HIS A 119 15.34 -26.32 -7.30
C HIS A 119 15.00 -25.80 -8.71
N ILE A 120 14.71 -24.49 -8.77
CA ILE A 120 14.50 -23.76 -10.01
C ILE A 120 15.87 -23.32 -10.52
N PRO A 121 16.29 -23.76 -11.71
CA PRO A 121 17.63 -23.46 -12.19
C PRO A 121 17.83 -21.95 -12.36
N SER A 122 18.90 -21.42 -11.79
CA SER A 122 19.16 -19.97 -11.78
C SER A 122 19.27 -19.38 -13.19
N TRP A 123 19.76 -20.14 -14.17
CA TRP A 123 19.82 -19.69 -15.57
C TRP A 123 18.43 -19.28 -16.08
N MET A 124 17.38 -20.04 -15.76
CA MET A 124 16.02 -19.77 -16.20
C MET A 124 15.47 -18.48 -15.59
N ALA A 125 15.83 -18.19 -14.34
CA ALA A 125 15.48 -16.93 -13.68
C ALA A 125 16.20 -15.73 -14.34
N TYR A 126 17.50 -15.85 -14.61
CA TYR A 126 18.27 -14.79 -15.27
C TYR A 126 17.82 -14.55 -16.71
N THR A 127 17.57 -15.62 -17.48
CA THR A 127 17.09 -15.50 -18.86
C THR A 127 15.67 -14.95 -18.91
N GLY A 128 14.79 -15.42 -18.02
CA GLY A 128 13.42 -14.91 -17.91
C GLY A 128 13.42 -13.43 -17.55
N TYR A 129 14.21 -13.04 -16.55
CA TYR A 129 14.35 -11.65 -16.14
C TYR A 129 14.87 -10.77 -17.29
N ALA A 130 15.93 -11.19 -17.98
CA ALA A 130 16.48 -10.46 -19.12
C ALA A 130 15.46 -10.29 -20.24
N LEU A 131 14.76 -11.38 -20.62
CA LEU A 131 13.75 -11.37 -21.67
C LEU A 131 12.58 -10.43 -21.34
N PHE A 132 12.02 -10.53 -20.13
CA PHE A 132 10.92 -9.65 -19.72
C PHE A 132 11.37 -8.19 -19.51
N SER A 133 12.62 -7.96 -19.11
CA SER A 133 13.18 -6.62 -19.03
C SER A 133 13.28 -5.98 -20.41
N VAL A 134 13.77 -6.71 -21.42
CA VAL A 134 13.83 -6.22 -22.81
C VAL A 134 12.42 -5.91 -23.33
N LEU A 135 11.47 -6.82 -23.11
CA LEU A 135 10.06 -6.59 -23.49
C LEU A 135 9.49 -5.34 -22.82
N ALA A 136 9.77 -5.12 -21.53
CA ALA A 136 9.31 -3.93 -20.81
C ALA A 136 9.95 -2.64 -21.34
N VAL A 137 11.25 -2.66 -21.65
CA VAL A 137 11.98 -1.51 -22.20
C VAL A 137 11.43 -1.09 -23.57
N VAL A 138 10.92 -2.04 -24.37
CA VAL A 138 10.27 -1.73 -25.66
C VAL A 138 8.81 -1.31 -25.48
N THR A 139 8.04 -2.07 -24.70
CA THR A 139 6.58 -1.89 -24.62
C THR A 139 6.18 -0.63 -23.85
N ILE A 140 6.88 -0.30 -22.78
CA ILE A 140 6.50 0.82 -21.89
C ILE A 140 6.63 2.18 -22.59
N PRO A 141 7.72 2.51 -23.30
CA PRO A 141 7.80 3.74 -24.08
C PRO A 141 6.80 3.83 -25.23
N VAL A 142 6.37 2.69 -25.79
CA VAL A 142 5.31 2.65 -26.81
C VAL A 142 3.95 3.00 -26.21
N MET A 143 3.64 2.48 -25.02
CA MET A 143 2.41 2.80 -24.29
C MET A 143 2.41 4.23 -23.73
N PHE A 144 3.55 4.66 -23.17
CA PHE A 144 3.72 5.96 -22.52
C PHE A 144 4.89 6.69 -23.16
N LYS A 145 4.61 7.46 -24.22
CA LYS A 145 5.62 8.20 -24.99
C LYS A 145 6.48 9.15 -24.14
N GLN A 146 5.95 9.58 -22.99
CA GLN A 146 6.63 10.44 -22.02
C GLN A 146 7.72 9.70 -21.21
N VAL A 147 7.70 8.37 -21.21
CA VAL A 147 8.68 7.51 -20.53
C VAL A 147 9.75 7.11 -21.53
N LYS A 148 10.94 7.67 -21.39
CA LYS A 148 12.10 7.28 -22.20
C LYS A 148 12.64 5.91 -21.75
N TRP A 149 13.16 5.14 -22.70
CA TRP A 149 13.65 3.77 -22.49
C TRP A 149 14.69 3.65 -21.36
N TYR A 150 15.56 4.65 -21.19
CA TYR A 150 16.60 4.63 -20.17
C TYR A 150 16.06 4.69 -18.74
N TYR A 151 14.89 5.29 -18.50
CA TYR A 151 14.25 5.27 -17.18
C TYR A 151 13.84 3.84 -16.80
N VAL A 152 13.32 3.09 -17.78
CA VAL A 152 12.93 1.69 -17.60
C VAL A 152 14.16 0.84 -17.33
N VAL A 153 15.22 0.98 -18.12
CA VAL A 153 16.48 0.24 -17.92
C VAL A 153 17.02 0.46 -16.50
N ILE A 154 17.10 1.70 -16.04
CA ILE A 154 17.61 2.01 -14.70
C ILE A 154 16.71 1.45 -13.61
N ALA A 155 15.39 1.54 -13.78
CA ALA A 155 14.44 0.93 -12.84
C ALA A 155 14.66 -0.58 -12.72
N TYR A 156 14.87 -1.30 -13.83
CA TYR A 156 15.18 -2.73 -13.82
C TYR A 156 16.58 -3.04 -13.26
N VAL A 157 17.58 -2.17 -13.41
CA VAL A 157 18.89 -2.40 -12.78
C VAL A 157 18.82 -2.23 -11.25
N VAL A 158 18.09 -1.23 -10.77
CA VAL A 158 18.03 -0.89 -9.33
C VAL A 158 17.02 -1.77 -8.58
N ALA A 159 15.89 -2.12 -9.20
CA ALA A 159 14.79 -2.81 -8.53
C ALA A 159 15.16 -4.18 -7.92
N PRO A 160 15.99 -5.04 -8.52
CA PRO A 160 16.43 -6.29 -7.89
C PRO A 160 17.19 -6.10 -6.59
N MET A 161 18.03 -5.05 -6.50
CA MET A 161 18.75 -4.74 -5.26
C MET A 161 17.77 -4.33 -4.15
N LEU A 162 16.81 -3.46 -4.49
CA LEU A 162 15.75 -3.04 -3.57
C LEU A 162 14.81 -4.21 -3.22
N GLY A 163 14.52 -5.08 -4.18
CA GLY A 163 13.68 -6.26 -4.03
C GLY A 163 14.31 -7.27 -3.09
N PHE A 164 15.63 -7.50 -3.22
CA PHE A 164 16.37 -8.34 -2.28
C PHE A 164 16.34 -7.76 -0.86
N ALA A 165 16.67 -6.47 -0.70
CA ALA A 165 16.65 -5.80 0.60
C ALA A 165 15.25 -5.83 1.24
N ASN A 166 14.21 -5.58 0.45
CA ASN A 166 12.82 -5.65 0.89
C ASN A 166 12.41 -7.07 1.27
N SER A 167 12.74 -8.08 0.46
CA SER A 167 12.40 -9.48 0.74
C SER A 167 13.09 -9.97 2.01
N TYR A 168 14.37 -9.66 2.17
CA TYR A 168 15.13 -9.99 3.38
C TYR A 168 14.56 -9.28 4.62
N GLY A 169 14.30 -7.97 4.50
CA GLY A 169 13.67 -7.18 5.54
C GLY A 169 12.27 -7.69 5.92
N THR A 170 11.47 -8.08 4.92
CA THR A 170 10.16 -8.72 5.11
C THR A 170 10.30 -10.06 5.82
N GLY A 171 11.29 -10.87 5.44
CA GLY A 171 11.57 -12.14 6.09
C GLY A 171 11.92 -12.01 7.59
N LEU A 172 12.57 -10.91 7.98
CA LEU A 172 12.95 -10.64 9.38
C LEU A 172 11.87 -9.93 10.19
N THR A 173 11.13 -9.03 9.58
CA THR A 173 10.21 -8.11 10.28
C THR A 173 8.74 -8.37 10.03
N ASP A 174 8.42 -9.21 9.03
CA ASP A 174 7.08 -9.45 8.50
C ASP A 174 6.37 -8.19 7.98
N ILE A 175 7.16 -7.20 7.56
CA ILE A 175 6.64 -5.97 6.96
C ILE A 175 7.12 -5.92 5.51
N ASN A 176 6.22 -5.62 4.55
CA ASN A 176 6.55 -5.44 3.12
C ASN A 176 6.46 -3.94 2.72
N MET A 177 7.53 -3.39 2.15
CA MET A 177 7.74 -1.95 1.92
C MET A 177 7.65 -1.58 0.46
N GLY A 178 7.21 -2.47 -0.44
CA GLY A 178 7.18 -2.21 -1.88
C GLY A 178 6.52 -0.87 -2.24
N TYR A 179 5.47 -0.48 -1.53
CA TYR A 179 4.82 0.83 -1.67
C TYR A 179 5.72 2.02 -1.29
N ASN A 180 6.55 1.90 -0.26
CA ASN A 180 7.46 2.96 0.18
C ASN A 180 8.65 3.10 -0.77
N TYR A 181 9.25 1.99 -1.20
CA TYR A 181 10.27 1.99 -2.26
C TYR A 181 9.72 2.63 -3.56
N GLY A 182 8.50 2.27 -3.94
CA GLY A 182 7.82 2.82 -5.10
C GLY A 182 7.58 4.32 -5.04
N LYS A 183 7.21 4.86 -3.85
CA LYS A 183 7.05 6.31 -3.66
C LYS A 183 8.38 7.05 -3.78
N ILE A 184 9.46 6.52 -3.19
CA ILE A 184 10.80 7.12 -3.32
C ILE A 184 11.22 7.14 -4.79
N ALA A 185 11.07 6.01 -5.49
CA ALA A 185 11.35 5.93 -6.92
C ALA A 185 10.51 6.93 -7.73
N LEU A 186 9.21 7.06 -7.42
CA LEU A 186 8.33 8.04 -8.04
C LEU A 186 8.90 9.46 -7.91
N PHE A 187 9.36 9.89 -6.73
CA PHE A 187 9.93 11.22 -6.55
C PHE A 187 11.23 11.42 -7.34
N VAL A 188 12.11 10.43 -7.34
CA VAL A 188 13.39 10.48 -8.07
C VAL A 188 13.15 10.59 -9.58
N PHE A 189 12.32 9.71 -10.13
CA PHE A 189 12.03 9.71 -11.57
C PHE A 189 11.16 10.89 -12.01
N ALA A 190 10.22 11.34 -11.16
CA ALA A 190 9.43 12.53 -11.43
C ALA A 190 10.30 13.78 -11.54
N GLY A 191 11.17 14.01 -10.55
CA GLY A 191 12.08 15.16 -10.57
C GLY A 191 13.09 15.10 -11.70
N TRP A 192 13.58 13.89 -12.04
CA TRP A 192 14.55 13.73 -13.11
C TRP A 192 13.98 13.94 -14.52
N ALA A 193 12.71 13.59 -14.75
CA ALA A 193 12.08 13.74 -16.07
C ALA A 193 11.59 15.17 -16.39
N GLY A 194 11.67 16.10 -15.43
CA GLY A 194 11.40 17.52 -15.65
C GLY A 194 9.91 17.88 -15.82
N LYS A 195 9.63 19.16 -16.06
CA LYS A 195 8.28 19.75 -15.99
C LYS A 195 7.26 19.14 -16.97
N ASP A 196 7.67 18.83 -18.18
CA ASP A 196 6.73 18.46 -19.24
C ASP A 196 6.32 16.98 -19.19
N ASN A 197 7.20 16.09 -18.73
CA ASN A 197 7.00 14.64 -18.78
C ASN A 197 7.09 13.96 -17.41
N GLY A 198 7.52 14.67 -16.37
CA GLY A 198 7.89 14.06 -15.10
C GLY A 198 6.74 13.44 -14.32
N VAL A 199 5.51 13.94 -14.48
CA VAL A 199 4.35 13.35 -13.78
C VAL A 199 4.10 11.91 -14.26
N ILE A 200 4.03 11.71 -15.58
CA ILE A 200 3.79 10.37 -16.16
C ILE A 200 5.03 9.50 -15.95
N ALA A 201 6.23 10.04 -16.19
CA ALA A 201 7.47 9.29 -16.02
C ALA A 201 7.67 8.80 -14.59
N GLY A 202 7.42 9.65 -13.59
CA GLY A 202 7.51 9.29 -12.18
C GLY A 202 6.46 8.27 -11.76
N LEU A 203 5.21 8.40 -12.23
CA LEU A 203 4.16 7.41 -11.96
C LEU A 203 4.51 6.04 -12.51
N VAL A 204 4.89 5.97 -13.80
CA VAL A 204 5.21 4.69 -14.46
C VAL A 204 6.46 4.06 -13.84
N ALA A 205 7.56 4.80 -13.71
CA ALA A 205 8.80 4.28 -13.16
C ALA A 205 8.66 3.90 -11.67
N GLY A 206 7.94 4.72 -10.89
CA GLY A 206 7.60 4.42 -9.50
C GLY A 206 6.76 3.15 -9.36
N THR A 207 5.76 2.95 -10.23
CA THR A 207 4.97 1.71 -10.28
C THR A 207 5.81 0.51 -10.67
N LEU A 208 6.75 0.64 -11.63
CA LEU A 208 7.66 -0.45 -11.99
C LEU A 208 8.51 -0.90 -10.81
N VAL A 209 9.19 0.04 -10.15
CA VAL A 209 10.01 -0.28 -8.97
C VAL A 209 9.13 -0.86 -7.86
N LYS A 210 7.97 -0.26 -7.57
CA LYS A 210 7.00 -0.77 -6.61
C LYS A 210 6.68 -2.25 -6.89
N GLN A 211 6.29 -2.57 -8.12
CA GLN A 211 5.78 -3.90 -8.45
C GLN A 211 6.88 -4.96 -8.38
N LEU A 212 8.09 -4.65 -8.87
CA LEU A 212 9.24 -5.56 -8.77
C LEU A 212 9.63 -5.84 -7.31
N VAL A 213 9.69 -4.79 -6.48
CA VAL A 213 10.07 -4.91 -5.06
C VAL A 213 9.00 -5.62 -4.24
N LEU A 214 7.72 -5.34 -4.52
CA LEU A 214 6.56 -5.95 -3.85
C LEU A 214 6.48 -7.46 -4.17
N ILE A 215 6.47 -7.82 -5.46
CA ILE A 215 6.34 -9.21 -5.90
C ILE A 215 7.51 -10.06 -5.39
N SER A 216 8.73 -9.50 -5.33
CA SER A 216 9.89 -10.24 -4.81
C SER A 216 9.68 -10.71 -3.37
N ALA A 217 9.11 -9.85 -2.52
CA ALA A 217 8.85 -10.16 -1.12
C ALA A 217 7.65 -11.11 -0.95
N ASP A 218 6.57 -10.91 -1.73
CA ASP A 218 5.40 -11.80 -1.71
C ASP A 218 5.79 -13.22 -2.19
N LEU A 219 6.57 -13.31 -3.27
CA LEU A 219 7.07 -14.58 -3.78
C LEU A 219 8.00 -15.28 -2.78
N MET A 220 8.79 -14.53 -2.01
CA MET A 220 9.58 -15.09 -0.91
C MET A 220 8.68 -15.67 0.19
N GLN A 221 7.57 -14.99 0.54
CA GLN A 221 6.60 -15.50 1.52
C GLN A 221 5.88 -16.76 1.01
N ASP A 222 5.54 -16.81 -0.27
CA ASP A 222 4.98 -18.00 -0.90
C ASP A 222 5.97 -19.16 -0.84
N PHE A 223 7.25 -18.94 -1.22
CA PHE A 223 8.32 -19.94 -1.09
C PHE A 223 8.53 -20.41 0.34
N LYS A 224 8.42 -19.52 1.32
CA LYS A 224 8.45 -19.89 2.74
C LYS A 224 7.26 -20.76 3.13
N THR A 225 6.06 -20.42 2.66
CA THR A 225 4.85 -21.23 2.90
C THR A 225 5.00 -22.62 2.29
N GLY A 226 5.43 -22.70 1.02
CA GLY A 226 5.69 -23.97 0.35
C GLY A 226 6.76 -24.81 1.05
N TYR A 227 7.81 -24.18 1.58
CA TYR A 227 8.82 -24.86 2.40
C TYR A 227 8.23 -25.45 3.69
N LEU A 228 7.37 -24.71 4.37
CA LEU A 228 6.73 -25.16 5.62
C LEU A 228 5.68 -26.26 5.38
N THR A 229 4.94 -26.19 4.27
CA THR A 229 3.94 -27.20 3.90
C THR A 229 4.52 -28.36 3.11
N GLN A 230 5.85 -28.42 2.93
CA GLN A 230 6.54 -29.44 2.12
C GLN A 230 6.01 -29.53 0.67
N THR A 231 5.44 -28.43 0.15
CA THR A 231 4.95 -28.35 -1.22
C THR A 231 6.11 -28.14 -2.19
N SER A 232 6.02 -28.72 -3.38
CA SER A 232 7.08 -28.60 -4.38
C SER A 232 7.24 -27.14 -4.86
N PRO A 233 8.45 -26.56 -4.84
CA PRO A 233 8.70 -25.20 -5.34
C PRO A 233 8.35 -25.01 -6.81
N LYS A 234 8.49 -26.06 -7.63
CA LYS A 234 8.14 -26.03 -9.06
C LYS A 234 6.64 -25.88 -9.27
N SER A 235 5.83 -26.65 -8.55
CA SER A 235 4.37 -26.54 -8.61
C SER A 235 3.90 -25.14 -8.24
N MET A 236 4.52 -24.55 -7.21
CA MET A 236 4.19 -23.19 -6.79
C MET A 236 4.57 -22.13 -7.81
N MET A 237 5.74 -22.25 -8.45
CA MET A 237 6.14 -21.35 -9.54
C MET A 237 5.19 -21.48 -10.74
N ILE A 238 4.79 -22.69 -11.11
CA ILE A 238 3.83 -22.92 -12.21
C ILE A 238 2.47 -22.28 -11.85
N ALA A 239 1.98 -22.47 -10.62
CA ALA A 239 0.75 -21.86 -10.15
C ALA A 239 0.82 -20.32 -10.20
N GLN A 240 1.95 -19.73 -9.80
CA GLN A 240 2.22 -18.30 -9.89
C GLN A 240 2.19 -17.79 -11.35
N VAL A 241 2.80 -18.52 -12.28
CA VAL A 241 2.78 -18.19 -13.71
C VAL A 241 1.35 -18.23 -14.28
N ILE A 242 0.60 -19.30 -13.97
CA ILE A 242 -0.80 -19.44 -14.41
C ILE A 242 -1.66 -18.31 -13.82
N GLY A 243 -1.55 -18.07 -12.51
CA GLY A 243 -2.29 -17.01 -11.83
C GLY A 243 -1.97 -15.62 -12.37
N THR A 244 -0.70 -15.34 -12.65
CA THR A 244 -0.26 -14.08 -13.27
C THR A 244 -0.82 -13.94 -14.68
N ALA A 245 -0.75 -14.99 -15.51
CA ALA A 245 -1.28 -14.98 -16.88
C ALA A 245 -2.80 -14.73 -16.90
N MET A 246 -3.55 -15.40 -16.01
CA MET A 246 -4.99 -15.14 -15.84
C MET A 246 -5.25 -13.70 -15.37
N GLY A 247 -4.45 -13.22 -14.41
CA GLY A 247 -4.53 -11.86 -13.88
C GLY A 247 -4.33 -10.78 -14.95
N CYS A 248 -3.40 -10.99 -15.89
CA CYS A 248 -3.15 -10.08 -17.01
C CYS A 248 -4.38 -9.89 -17.93
N ILE A 249 -5.29 -10.87 -17.98
CA ILE A 249 -6.50 -10.80 -18.81
C ILE A 249 -7.69 -10.34 -17.96
N ILE A 250 -7.93 -10.99 -16.82
CA ILE A 250 -9.14 -10.77 -16.01
C ILE A 250 -9.12 -9.38 -15.35
N SER A 251 -7.95 -8.92 -14.86
CA SER A 251 -7.86 -7.65 -14.12
C SER A 251 -8.17 -6.42 -15.01
N PRO A 252 -7.58 -6.25 -16.21
CA PRO A 252 -7.91 -5.12 -17.08
C PRO A 252 -9.36 -5.16 -17.58
N LEU A 253 -9.89 -6.35 -17.90
CA LEU A 253 -11.28 -6.50 -18.33
C LEU A 253 -12.26 -6.08 -17.23
N THR A 254 -11.99 -6.51 -16.00
CA THR A 254 -12.79 -6.13 -14.84
C THR A 254 -12.70 -4.63 -14.60
N PHE A 255 -11.49 -4.06 -14.60
CA PHE A 255 -11.28 -2.62 -14.47
C PHE A 255 -12.05 -1.82 -15.54
N MET A 256 -11.99 -2.24 -16.80
CA MET A 256 -12.69 -1.58 -17.90
C MET A 256 -14.21 -1.68 -17.78
N LEU A 257 -14.73 -2.79 -17.27
CA LEU A 257 -16.16 -2.95 -16.97
C LEU A 257 -16.61 -1.90 -15.94
N PHE A 258 -15.90 -1.81 -14.81
CA PHE A 258 -16.18 -0.84 -13.76
C PHE A 258 -16.03 0.61 -14.24
N TYR A 259 -14.96 0.89 -15.00
CA TYR A 259 -14.67 2.22 -15.52
C TYR A 259 -15.71 2.71 -16.54
N LYS A 260 -16.34 1.80 -17.30
CA LYS A 260 -17.43 2.14 -18.22
C LYS A 260 -18.81 2.17 -17.53
N ALA A 261 -19.02 1.34 -16.52
CA ALA A 261 -20.30 1.23 -15.81
C ALA A 261 -20.54 2.39 -14.84
N PHE A 262 -19.49 2.88 -14.20
CA PHE A 262 -19.57 3.93 -13.19
C PHE A 262 -18.73 5.15 -13.57
N ASP A 263 -19.16 6.33 -13.11
CA ASP A 263 -18.44 7.59 -13.32
C ASP A 263 -17.26 7.71 -12.35
N ILE A 264 -16.24 6.87 -12.57
CA ILE A 264 -15.06 6.78 -11.71
C ILE A 264 -14.17 8.01 -11.91
N GLY A 265 -13.92 8.73 -10.82
CA GLY A 265 -13.04 9.90 -10.79
C GLY A 265 -13.78 11.24 -10.80
N ASN A 266 -15.12 11.24 -10.88
CA ASN A 266 -15.91 12.45 -10.70
C ASN A 266 -15.81 12.95 -9.24
N PRO A 267 -15.32 14.19 -8.99
CA PRO A 267 -15.20 14.75 -7.65
C PRO A 267 -16.54 14.88 -6.90
N ASP A 268 -17.64 15.04 -7.62
CA ASP A 268 -18.99 15.24 -7.08
C ASP A 268 -19.83 13.95 -7.09
N GLY A 269 -19.31 12.90 -7.75
CA GLY A 269 -19.92 11.59 -7.82
C GLY A 269 -19.70 10.72 -6.58
N THR A 270 -20.38 9.58 -6.54
CA THR A 270 -20.20 8.55 -5.50
C THR A 270 -18.86 7.81 -5.63
N TRP A 271 -18.35 7.66 -6.86
CA TRP A 271 -17.15 6.88 -7.17
C TRP A 271 -15.90 7.77 -7.33
N LYS A 272 -15.52 8.42 -6.24
CA LYS A 272 -14.31 9.26 -6.19
C LYS A 272 -13.06 8.38 -6.26
N ALA A 273 -12.00 8.86 -6.92
CA ALA A 273 -10.71 8.16 -7.02
C ALA A 273 -9.62 8.83 -6.16
N PRO A 274 -9.75 8.84 -4.81
CA PRO A 274 -8.85 9.61 -3.94
C PRO A 274 -7.39 9.17 -4.07
N TYR A 275 -7.13 7.86 -4.16
CA TYR A 275 -5.76 7.35 -4.29
C TYR A 275 -5.07 7.77 -5.60
N ALA A 276 -5.79 7.80 -6.73
CA ALA A 276 -5.23 8.26 -8.00
C ALA A 276 -4.76 9.72 -7.90
N LEU A 277 -5.52 10.54 -7.17
CA LEU A 277 -5.18 11.94 -6.92
C LEU A 277 -3.94 12.07 -6.02
N ILE A 278 -3.78 11.23 -4.99
CA ILE A 278 -2.55 11.20 -4.16
C ILE A 278 -1.33 10.96 -5.04
N TYR A 279 -1.35 9.92 -5.86
CA TYR A 279 -0.20 9.57 -6.70
C TYR A 279 0.11 10.63 -7.74
N ARG A 280 -0.92 11.19 -8.39
CA ARG A 280 -0.75 12.34 -9.30
C ARG A 280 -0.11 13.53 -8.59
N ASN A 281 -0.58 13.84 -7.38
CA ASN A 281 -0.09 14.99 -6.60
C ASN A 281 1.33 14.79 -6.08
N MET A 282 1.68 13.57 -5.66
CA MET A 282 3.07 13.20 -5.34
C MET A 282 3.97 13.37 -6.55
N ALA A 283 3.51 12.98 -7.73
CA ALA A 283 4.30 13.12 -8.96
C ALA A 283 4.47 14.60 -9.36
N ILE A 284 3.41 15.42 -9.28
CA ILE A 284 3.51 16.88 -9.50
C ILE A 284 4.50 17.51 -8.52
N LEU A 285 4.47 17.11 -7.24
CA LEU A 285 5.43 17.58 -6.24
C LEU A 285 6.88 17.21 -6.62
N GLY A 286 7.10 15.98 -7.09
CA GLY A 286 8.43 15.54 -7.54
C GLY A 286 8.95 16.41 -8.69
N VAL A 287 8.06 16.92 -9.54
CA VAL A 287 8.39 17.72 -10.72
C VAL A 287 8.58 19.21 -10.43
N GLU A 288 7.58 19.84 -9.81
CA GLU A 288 7.52 21.29 -9.62
C GLU A 288 8.09 21.73 -8.26
N GLY A 289 8.42 20.77 -7.40
CA GLY A 289 8.90 20.99 -6.05
C GLY A 289 7.84 21.62 -5.14
N PHE A 290 8.28 22.17 -4.01
CA PHE A 290 7.40 22.75 -3.00
C PHE A 290 6.78 24.10 -3.40
N SER A 291 7.15 24.65 -4.55
CA SER A 291 6.74 25.99 -5.03
C SER A 291 5.26 26.10 -5.41
N VAL A 292 4.57 24.97 -5.61
CA VAL A 292 3.16 24.89 -6.03
C VAL A 292 2.18 25.02 -4.86
N LEU A 293 2.68 24.91 -3.63
CA LEU A 293 1.86 24.72 -2.45
C LEU A 293 1.31 26.05 -1.88
N PRO A 294 0.10 26.05 -1.29
CA PRO A 294 -0.46 27.21 -0.59
C PRO A 294 0.39 27.72 0.58
N LYS A 295 0.17 28.97 1.00
CA LYS A 295 0.91 29.61 2.11
C LYS A 295 0.75 28.77 3.40
N TYR A 296 1.83 28.50 4.12
CA TYR A 296 1.87 27.62 5.31
C TYR A 296 1.65 26.11 5.10
N CYS A 297 1.31 25.63 3.90
CA CYS A 297 1.06 24.21 3.64
C CYS A 297 2.30 23.34 3.95
N ILE A 298 3.49 23.83 3.60
CA ILE A 298 4.78 23.16 3.89
C ILE A 298 5.03 23.08 5.39
N ALA A 299 4.81 24.17 6.15
CA ALA A 299 5.06 24.21 7.58
C ALA A 299 4.14 23.23 8.33
N ILE A 300 2.84 23.23 8.00
CA ILE A 300 1.87 22.31 8.59
C ILE A 300 2.23 20.86 8.23
N SER A 301 2.54 20.61 6.97
CA SER A 301 2.85 19.24 6.51
C SER A 301 4.20 18.74 7.04
N GLY A 302 5.19 19.62 7.21
CA GLY A 302 6.43 19.31 7.91
C GLY A 302 6.18 18.94 9.37
N GLY A 303 5.25 19.62 10.05
CA GLY A 303 4.79 19.25 11.39
C GLY A 303 4.15 17.86 11.43
N PHE A 304 3.26 17.54 10.47
CA PHE A 304 2.63 16.21 10.36
C PHE A 304 3.62 15.11 9.96
N PHE A 305 4.61 15.43 9.14
CA PHE A 305 5.71 14.53 8.80
C PHE A 305 6.54 14.18 10.03
N ALA A 306 6.95 15.20 10.80
CA ALA A 306 7.67 15.03 12.06
C ALA A 306 6.82 14.26 13.07
N PHE A 307 5.53 14.57 13.20
CA PHE A 307 4.58 13.83 14.02
C PHE A 307 4.54 12.35 13.64
N ALA A 308 4.41 12.03 12.34
CA ALA A 308 4.40 10.64 11.89
C ALA A 308 5.71 9.93 12.22
N ALA A 309 6.86 10.53 11.92
CA ALA A 309 8.15 9.94 12.21
C ALA A 309 8.37 9.73 13.72
N ILE A 310 8.05 10.74 14.55
CA ILE A 310 8.18 10.68 16.02
C ILE A 310 7.28 9.60 16.58
N PHE A 311 6.02 9.50 16.16
CA PHE A 311 5.11 8.47 16.68
C PHE A 311 5.54 7.06 16.27
N SER A 312 6.06 6.88 15.06
CA SER A 312 6.60 5.58 14.63
C SER A 312 7.87 5.20 15.39
N ILE A 313 8.77 6.16 15.67
CA ILE A 313 9.92 5.96 16.57
C ILE A 313 9.45 5.62 17.98
N ALA A 314 8.53 6.41 18.53
CA ALA A 314 8.05 6.27 19.89
C ALA A 314 7.38 4.91 20.10
N ARG A 315 6.69 4.38 19.10
CA ARG A 315 6.11 3.04 19.14
C ARG A 315 7.15 1.93 19.26
N ASP A 316 8.31 2.08 18.62
CA ASP A 316 9.40 1.10 18.68
C ASP A 316 10.25 1.23 19.95
N VAL A 317 10.40 2.44 20.50
CA VAL A 317 11.20 2.70 21.70
C VAL A 317 10.40 2.44 22.99
N MET A 318 9.10 2.69 22.99
CA MET A 318 8.27 2.53 24.18
C MET A 318 8.11 1.06 24.58
N PRO A 319 7.96 0.77 25.89
CA PRO A 319 7.61 -0.56 26.37
C PRO A 319 6.31 -1.06 25.72
N HIS A 320 6.22 -2.37 25.46
CA HIS A 320 5.06 -3.00 24.81
C HIS A 320 3.70 -2.65 25.42
N LYS A 321 3.65 -2.29 26.70
CA LYS A 321 2.43 -1.85 27.39
C LYS A 321 1.90 -0.51 26.85
N TYR A 322 2.79 0.42 26.51
CA TYR A 322 2.45 1.75 26.00
C TYR A 322 2.42 1.82 24.47
N ALA A 323 3.31 1.06 23.80
CA ALA A 323 3.37 0.97 22.34
C ALA A 323 2.04 0.52 21.68
N LYS A 324 1.19 -0.22 22.43
CA LYS A 324 -0.14 -0.65 21.98
C LYS A 324 -1.15 0.49 21.82
N TYR A 325 -0.94 1.62 22.48
CA TYR A 325 -1.84 2.78 22.45
C TYR A 325 -1.36 3.87 21.49
N VAL A 326 -0.14 3.77 20.98
CA VAL A 326 0.41 4.73 20.03
C VAL A 326 -0.33 4.59 18.70
N PRO A 327 -1.01 5.64 18.20
CA PRO A 327 -1.73 5.56 16.95
C PRO A 327 -0.79 5.36 15.76
N LEU A 328 -1.32 4.75 14.72
CA LEU A 328 -0.65 4.45 13.46
C LEU A 328 -0.79 5.64 12.49
N PRO A 329 0.28 6.42 12.21
CA PRO A 329 0.18 7.62 11.39
C PRO A 329 -0.28 7.31 9.96
N MET A 330 0.12 6.17 9.39
CA MET A 330 -0.39 5.71 8.09
C MET A 330 -1.91 5.45 8.11
N ALA A 331 -2.44 4.78 9.14
CA ALA A 331 -3.88 4.56 9.26
C ALA A 331 -4.65 5.87 9.45
N MET A 332 -4.07 6.81 10.21
CA MET A 332 -4.61 8.17 10.39
C MET A 332 -4.67 8.98 9.09
N ALA A 333 -3.82 8.68 8.10
CA ALA A 333 -3.74 9.44 6.86
C ALA A 333 -4.91 9.15 5.90
N VAL A 334 -5.49 7.95 5.93
CA VAL A 334 -6.55 7.53 4.98
C VAL A 334 -7.81 8.43 5.08
N PRO A 335 -8.34 8.76 6.27
CA PRO A 335 -9.48 9.67 6.44
C PRO A 335 -9.29 11.08 5.90
N PHE A 336 -8.05 11.59 5.84
CA PHE A 336 -7.78 12.94 5.34
C PHE A 336 -8.28 13.15 3.90
N LEU A 337 -8.46 12.06 3.15
CA LEU A 337 -8.86 12.09 1.75
C LEU A 337 -10.15 11.34 1.44
N VAL A 338 -10.35 10.15 2.02
CA VAL A 338 -11.51 9.31 1.69
C VAL A 338 -12.79 9.81 2.36
N GLY A 339 -12.67 10.48 3.52
CA GLY A 339 -13.82 10.94 4.31
C GLY A 339 -13.85 10.31 5.70
N GLY A 340 -14.64 10.90 6.61
CA GLY A 340 -14.81 10.33 7.96
C GLY A 340 -15.77 9.15 8.04
N SER A 341 -16.65 8.96 7.06
CA SER A 341 -17.72 7.95 7.10
C SER A 341 -17.19 6.52 7.19
N PHE A 342 -16.21 6.16 6.37
CA PHE A 342 -15.66 4.79 6.41
C PHE A 342 -14.93 4.49 7.74
N ALA A 343 -14.36 5.50 8.40
CA ALA A 343 -13.70 5.33 9.68
C ALA A 343 -14.71 4.94 10.77
N ILE A 344 -15.93 5.51 10.70
CA ILE A 344 -17.05 5.15 11.58
C ILE A 344 -17.48 3.70 11.33
N ASP A 345 -17.64 3.30 10.06
CA ASP A 345 -17.99 1.93 9.69
C ASP A 345 -16.96 0.91 10.20
N MET A 346 -15.66 1.22 10.06
CA MET A 346 -14.58 0.36 10.56
C MET A 346 -14.61 0.25 12.10
N CYS A 347 -14.88 1.36 12.80
CA CYS A 347 -15.05 1.34 14.25
C CYS A 347 -16.28 0.54 14.69
N LEU A 348 -17.38 0.62 13.95
CA LEU A 348 -18.57 -0.20 14.20
C LEU A 348 -18.25 -1.70 14.09
N GLY A 349 -17.48 -2.10 13.07
CA GLY A 349 -16.99 -3.47 12.94
C GLY A 349 -16.19 -3.94 14.16
N SER A 350 -15.28 -3.11 14.66
CA SER A 350 -14.55 -3.40 15.89
C SER A 350 -15.41 -3.46 17.14
N LEU A 351 -16.47 -2.64 17.23
CA LEU A 351 -17.43 -2.67 18.34
C LEU A 351 -18.22 -3.98 18.33
N ILE A 352 -18.64 -4.46 17.16
CA ILE A 352 -19.29 -5.76 16.99
C ILE A 352 -18.37 -6.89 17.48
N VAL A 353 -17.10 -6.88 17.06
CA VAL A 353 -16.12 -7.88 17.50
C VAL A 353 -15.89 -7.80 19.01
N PHE A 354 -15.78 -6.60 19.57
CA PHE A 354 -15.59 -6.40 21.01
C PHE A 354 -16.78 -6.94 21.81
N ALA A 355 -18.01 -6.64 21.39
CA ALA A 355 -19.23 -7.13 22.02
C ALA A 355 -19.33 -8.66 21.93
N TRP A 356 -19.08 -9.23 20.74
CA TRP A 356 -19.12 -10.68 20.54
C TRP A 356 -18.04 -11.40 21.36
N THR A 357 -16.83 -10.86 21.39
CA THR A 357 -15.73 -11.42 22.21
C THR A 357 -16.05 -11.38 23.70
N LYS A 358 -16.80 -10.37 24.17
CA LYS A 358 -17.28 -10.32 25.55
C LYS A 358 -18.34 -11.39 25.87
N ILE A 359 -19.19 -11.72 24.91
CA ILE A 359 -20.25 -12.73 25.08
C ILE A 359 -19.68 -14.14 24.96
N ASN A 360 -18.95 -14.44 23.87
CA ASN A 360 -18.40 -15.76 23.60
C ASN A 360 -17.03 -15.70 22.90
N LYS A 361 -15.95 -15.77 23.69
CA LYS A 361 -14.56 -15.71 23.18
C LYS A 361 -14.20 -16.85 22.23
N LYS A 362 -14.68 -18.07 22.50
CA LYS A 362 -14.29 -19.27 21.72
C LYS A 362 -14.90 -19.24 20.32
N GLU A 363 -16.17 -18.88 20.24
CA GLU A 363 -16.89 -18.77 18.97
C GLU A 363 -16.41 -17.57 18.15
N ALA A 364 -16.17 -16.42 18.80
CA ALA A 364 -15.69 -15.22 18.13
C ALA A 364 -14.36 -15.46 17.38
N GLY A 365 -13.46 -16.28 17.93
CA GLY A 365 -12.17 -16.58 17.29
C GLY A 365 -12.27 -17.19 15.89
N PHE A 366 -13.30 -18.02 15.65
CA PHE A 366 -13.50 -18.69 14.35
C PHE A 366 -14.55 -18.00 13.48
N MET A 367 -15.61 -17.45 14.08
CA MET A 367 -16.74 -16.88 13.34
C MET A 367 -16.48 -15.46 12.86
N VAL A 368 -15.66 -14.66 13.57
CA VAL A 368 -15.40 -13.26 13.18
C VAL A 368 -14.75 -13.17 11.78
N PRO A 369 -13.69 -13.92 11.45
CA PRO A 369 -13.12 -13.88 10.10
C PRO A 369 -14.12 -14.32 9.02
N ALA A 370 -14.96 -15.31 9.30
CA ALA A 370 -15.97 -15.80 8.37
C ALA A 370 -17.06 -14.75 8.09
N VAL A 371 -17.64 -14.16 9.14
CA VAL A 371 -18.68 -13.12 9.03
C VAL A 371 -18.11 -11.88 8.36
N ALA A 372 -16.91 -11.45 8.74
CA ALA A 372 -16.26 -10.29 8.14
C ALA A 372 -15.98 -10.50 6.64
N SER A 373 -15.48 -11.68 6.27
CA SER A 373 -15.28 -12.06 4.87
C SER A 373 -16.61 -12.10 4.10
N ALA A 374 -17.69 -12.59 4.72
CA ALA A 374 -19.02 -12.59 4.13
C ALA A 374 -19.56 -11.17 3.90
N LEU A 375 -19.33 -10.23 4.84
CA LEU A 375 -19.72 -8.82 4.68
C LEU A 375 -18.96 -8.13 3.54
N ILE A 376 -17.67 -8.44 3.38
CA ILE A 376 -16.83 -7.90 2.29
C ILE A 376 -17.25 -8.53 0.94
N CYS A 377 -17.33 -9.86 0.90
CA CYS A 377 -17.67 -10.60 -0.30
C CYS A 377 -19.10 -10.30 -0.78
N GLY A 378 -20.07 -10.22 0.15
CA GLY A 378 -21.46 -9.92 -0.17
C GLY A 378 -21.65 -8.56 -0.84
N ASP A 379 -20.95 -7.53 -0.37
CA ASP A 379 -20.94 -6.20 -0.99
C ASP A 379 -20.33 -6.26 -2.41
N GLY A 380 -19.23 -7.01 -2.57
CA GLY A 380 -18.60 -7.25 -3.87
C GLY A 380 -19.49 -8.00 -4.86
N ILE A 381 -20.15 -9.07 -4.42
CA ILE A 381 -21.11 -9.85 -5.22
C ILE A 381 -22.26 -8.95 -5.65
N TRP A 382 -22.81 -8.11 -4.76
CA TRP A 382 -23.90 -7.21 -5.11
C TRP A 382 -23.50 -6.11 -6.10
N THR A 383 -22.23 -5.71 -6.08
CA THR A 383 -21.71 -4.70 -7.00
C THR A 383 -21.77 -5.18 -8.46
N PHE A 384 -21.65 -6.48 -8.72
CA PHE A 384 -21.68 -7.03 -10.09
C PHE A 384 -23.06 -6.89 -10.77
N PRO A 385 -24.19 -7.37 -10.19
CA PRO A 385 -25.53 -7.07 -10.70
C PRO A 385 -25.80 -5.57 -10.79
N ALA A 386 -25.39 -4.79 -9.79
CA ALA A 386 -25.55 -3.33 -9.83
C ALA A 386 -24.83 -2.69 -11.03
N SER A 387 -23.64 -3.19 -11.38
CA SER A 387 -22.89 -2.75 -12.56
C SER A 387 -23.62 -3.10 -13.86
N ILE A 388 -24.21 -4.29 -13.95
CA ILE A 388 -25.02 -4.71 -15.11
C ILE A 388 -26.25 -3.82 -15.26
N LEU A 389 -26.97 -3.56 -14.16
CA LEU A 389 -28.14 -2.67 -14.16
C LEU A 389 -27.76 -1.23 -14.56
N ALA A 390 -26.62 -0.74 -14.08
CA ALA A 390 -26.08 0.58 -14.44
C ALA A 390 -25.71 0.65 -15.94
N LEU A 391 -25.07 -0.39 -16.48
CA LEU A 391 -24.75 -0.49 -17.91
C LEU A 391 -26.00 -0.57 -18.78
N ALA A 392 -27.04 -1.27 -18.32
CA ALA A 392 -28.34 -1.33 -18.95
C ALA A 392 -29.16 -0.02 -18.81
N LYS A 393 -28.63 0.99 -18.10
CA LYS A 393 -29.29 2.28 -17.82
C LYS A 393 -30.68 2.12 -17.19
N ILE A 394 -30.89 1.04 -16.43
CA ILE A 394 -32.15 0.78 -15.74
C ILE A 394 -32.25 1.79 -14.59
N LYS A 395 -33.28 2.64 -14.64
CA LYS A 395 -33.53 3.60 -13.56
C LYS A 395 -34.03 2.85 -12.33
N PRO A 396 -33.44 3.07 -11.14
CA PRO A 396 -33.95 2.45 -9.93
C PRO A 396 -35.39 2.92 -9.68
N PRO A 397 -36.30 2.02 -9.25
CA PRO A 397 -37.71 2.37 -9.02
C PRO A 397 -37.89 3.37 -7.86
N ILE A 398 -36.88 3.51 -6.99
CA ILE A 398 -36.88 4.43 -5.84
C ILE A 398 -35.55 5.20 -5.81
N CYS A 399 -35.61 6.52 -5.97
CA CYS A 399 -34.48 7.42 -5.73
C CYS A 399 -34.68 8.14 -4.39
N MET A 400 -33.97 7.72 -3.34
CA MET A 400 -33.92 8.47 -2.08
C MET A 400 -32.83 9.54 -2.18
N LYS A 401 -33.23 10.81 -2.10
CA LYS A 401 -32.31 11.96 -2.06
C LYS A 401 -32.38 12.57 -0.67
N PHE A 402 -31.31 12.44 0.10
CA PHE A 402 -31.19 13.12 1.39
C PHE A 402 -30.75 14.55 1.13
N LEU A 403 -31.70 15.49 1.24
CA LEU A 403 -31.42 16.92 1.19
C LEU A 403 -30.84 17.36 2.54
N PRO A 404 -29.88 18.29 2.57
CA PRO A 404 -29.44 18.89 3.83
C PRO A 404 -30.64 19.59 4.49
N ALA A 405 -30.80 19.41 5.80
CA ALA A 405 -31.81 20.12 6.57
C ALA A 405 -31.60 21.63 6.38
N ALA A 406 -32.67 22.31 5.97
CA ALA A 406 -32.70 23.75 5.68
C ALA A 406 -32.38 24.60 6.91
#